data_AF-A0A7R6WJR9-F1
#
_entry.id   AF-A0A7R6WJR9-F1
#
_cell.length_a   1.000
_cell.length_b   1.000
_cell.length_c   1.000
_cell.angle_alpha   90.00
_cell.angle_beta   90.00
_cell.angle_gamma   90.00
#
_symmetry.space_group_name_H-M   'P 1'
#
loop_
_entity.id
_entity.type
_entity.pdbx_description
1 polymer ?
#
loop_
_entity_poly.entity_id
_entity_poly.type
_entity_poly.pdbx_seq_one_letter_code
_entity_poly.pdbx_strand_id
1 'polypeptide(L)'
;MQVNHGKAAPLRRIKPGDGIAYYSPTTILGEKDGLQTFTAIGTVGEGEPYQGEMGAGFTPFRRDVEWMAAEEAPIKPLLDRLDFTAGKSNWGYQLRFGLFPVSAADFALIAEAMGAKMAATES
;
A
#
# COMPACT_ATOMS: atom_id res chain seq x y z
N MET A 1 -2.08 -9.37 0.45
CA MET A 1 -1.38 -8.36 1.28
C MET A 1 -1.03 -8.90 2.67
N GLN A 2 0.17 -8.57 3.16
CA GLN A 2 0.62 -8.74 4.54
C GLN A 2 1.22 -7.41 5.02
N VAL A 3 0.88 -6.96 6.22
CA VAL A 3 1.40 -5.70 6.80
C VAL A 3 1.97 -5.94 8.21
N ASN A 4 2.82 -5.03 8.69
CA ASN A 4 3.29 -4.98 10.08
C ASN A 4 3.80 -6.33 10.64
N HIS A 5 4.76 -6.95 9.94
CA HIS A 5 5.35 -8.25 10.32
C HIS A 5 4.33 -9.38 10.50
N GLY A 6 3.17 -9.32 9.84
CA GLY A 6 2.14 -10.37 9.91
C GLY A 6 1.15 -10.23 11.07
N LYS A 7 1.10 -9.07 11.75
CA LYS A 7 0.14 -8.82 12.83
C LYS A 7 -1.30 -8.72 12.30
N ALA A 8 -2.24 -9.34 13.02
CA ALA A 8 -3.66 -9.31 12.67
C ALA A 8 -4.34 -7.95 12.88
N ALA A 9 -3.95 -7.21 13.93
CA ALA A 9 -4.71 -6.03 14.36
C ALA A 9 -4.82 -4.90 13.30
N PRO A 10 -3.76 -4.58 12.52
CA PRO A 10 -3.88 -3.63 11.42
C PRO A 10 -4.73 -4.15 10.26
N LEU A 11 -4.64 -5.45 9.95
CA LEU A 11 -5.41 -6.08 8.86
C LEU A 11 -6.90 -6.12 9.12
N ARG A 12 -7.34 -6.23 10.39
CA ARG A 12 -8.76 -6.21 10.77
C ARG A 12 -9.45 -4.86 10.55
N ARG A 13 -8.68 -3.77 10.40
CA ARG A 13 -9.23 -2.43 10.15
C ARG A 13 -9.50 -2.17 8.68
N ILE A 14 -8.85 -2.94 7.81
CA ILE A 14 -9.04 -2.93 6.36
C ILE A 14 -10.24 -3.83 6.09
N LYS A 15 -11.15 -3.41 5.21
CA LYS A 15 -12.39 -4.12 4.84
C LYS A 15 -12.38 -4.54 3.36
N PRO A 16 -13.19 -5.52 2.95
CA PRO A 16 -13.43 -5.77 1.52
C PRO A 16 -13.86 -4.46 0.83
N GLY A 17 -13.35 -4.24 -0.38
CA GLY A 17 -13.61 -3.03 -1.16
C GLY A 17 -12.74 -1.83 -0.82
N ASP A 18 -11.95 -1.87 0.26
CA ASP A 18 -10.99 -0.79 0.54
C ASP A 18 -9.87 -0.77 -0.51
N GLY A 19 -9.48 0.42 -0.96
CA GLY A 19 -8.29 0.61 -1.77
C GLY A 19 -7.01 0.50 -0.93
N ILE A 20 -5.98 -0.13 -1.48
CA ILE A 20 -4.66 -0.21 -0.87
C ILE A 20 -3.58 0.20 -1.87
N ALA A 21 -2.64 1.03 -1.43
CA ALA A 21 -1.42 1.35 -2.18
C ALA A 21 -0.20 1.05 -1.31
N TYR A 22 0.83 0.47 -1.91
CA TYR A 22 2.13 0.23 -1.27
C TYR A 22 3.10 1.34 -1.63
N TYR A 23 3.83 1.79 -0.62
CA TYR A 23 4.90 2.76 -0.74
C TYR A 23 6.21 2.13 -0.27
N SER A 24 7.22 2.20 -1.12
CA SER A 24 8.58 1.75 -0.86
C SER A 24 9.47 2.96 -0.59
N PRO A 25 9.92 3.18 0.67
CA PRO A 25 10.85 4.28 0.96
C PRO A 25 12.22 4.03 0.34
N THR A 26 12.59 2.76 0.18
CA THR A 26 13.90 2.29 -0.29
C THR A 26 13.73 1.07 -1.19
N THR A 27 14.70 0.79 -2.06
CA THR A 27 14.71 -0.41 -2.92
C THR A 27 15.15 -1.64 -2.13
N ILE A 28 16.13 -1.45 -1.22
CA ILE A 28 16.65 -2.49 -0.33
C ILE A 28 16.25 -2.18 1.11
N LEU A 29 15.78 -3.20 1.83
CA LEU A 29 15.41 -3.07 3.24
C LEU A 29 16.64 -2.69 4.08
N GLY A 30 16.56 -1.53 4.74
CA GLY A 30 17.63 -1.01 5.62
C GLY A 30 18.61 -0.06 4.94
N GLU A 31 18.55 0.08 3.61
CA GLU A 31 19.34 1.08 2.90
C GLU A 31 18.67 2.47 2.93
N LYS A 32 19.37 3.50 2.45
CA LYS A 32 18.87 4.88 2.34
C LYS A 32 19.03 5.39 0.91
N ASP A 33 18.70 4.55 -0.06
CA ASP A 33 18.75 4.88 -1.49
C ASP A 33 17.66 5.87 -1.92
N GLY A 34 16.60 6.01 -1.12
CA GLY A 34 15.60 7.05 -1.28
C GLY A 34 14.65 6.84 -2.45
N LEU A 35 14.30 5.58 -2.76
CA LEU A 35 13.34 5.22 -3.80
C LEU A 35 12.05 6.06 -3.72
N GLN A 36 11.47 6.18 -2.53
CA GLN A 36 10.27 7.01 -2.24
C GLN A 36 9.16 6.90 -3.31
N THR A 37 8.72 5.67 -3.60
CA THR A 37 7.88 5.36 -4.76
C THR A 37 6.70 4.47 -4.37
N PHE A 38 5.54 4.73 -4.99
CA PHE A 38 4.41 3.80 -4.95
C PHE A 38 4.65 2.65 -5.92
N THR A 39 4.53 1.41 -5.45
CA THR A 39 4.99 0.21 -6.16
C THR A 39 3.90 -0.82 -6.43
N ALA A 40 2.77 -0.73 -5.74
CA ALA A 40 1.59 -1.56 -6.02
C ALA A 40 0.32 -0.83 -5.59
N ILE A 41 -0.79 -1.09 -6.27
CA ILE A 41 -2.10 -0.56 -5.93
C ILE A 41 -3.19 -1.58 -6.29
N GLY A 42 -4.25 -1.66 -5.48
CA GLY A 42 -5.32 -2.61 -5.71
C GLY A 42 -6.49 -2.42 -4.75
N THR A 43 -7.44 -3.34 -4.85
CA THR A 43 -8.65 -3.38 -4.01
C THR A 43 -8.63 -4.62 -3.15
N VAL A 44 -8.96 -4.47 -1.88
CA VAL A 44 -8.98 -5.60 -0.95
C VAL A 44 -10.16 -6.50 -1.27
N GLY A 45 -9.88 -7.78 -1.48
CA GLY A 45 -10.87 -8.80 -1.81
C GLY A 45 -11.81 -9.12 -0.64
N GLU A 46 -12.81 -9.94 -0.95
CA GLU A 46 -13.75 -10.48 0.02
C GLU A 46 -13.08 -11.38 1.07
N GLY A 47 -13.74 -11.56 2.20
CA GLY A 47 -13.33 -12.48 3.26
C GLY A 47 -12.46 -11.88 4.38
N GLU A 48 -12.33 -12.65 5.45
CA GLU A 48 -11.61 -12.25 6.67
C GLU A 48 -10.09 -12.44 6.54
N PRO A 49 -9.26 -11.74 7.36
CA PRO A 49 -7.84 -12.03 7.45
C PRO A 49 -7.58 -13.49 7.80
N TYR A 50 -6.82 -14.18 6.96
CA TYR A 50 -6.45 -15.58 7.14
C TYR A 50 -4.96 -15.72 7.40
N GLN A 51 -4.54 -16.81 8.03
CA GLN A 51 -3.12 -17.12 8.21
C GLN A 51 -2.66 -18.04 7.07
N GLY A 52 -1.52 -17.70 6.45
CA GLY A 52 -0.85 -18.60 5.51
C GLY A 52 0.40 -19.19 6.15
N GLU A 53 0.60 -20.51 6.08
CA GLU A 53 1.89 -21.11 6.47
C GLU A 53 2.97 -20.76 5.46
N MET A 54 4.04 -20.09 5.91
CA MET A 54 5.26 -19.87 5.11
C MET A 54 6.40 -20.82 5.51
N GLY A 55 6.14 -21.81 6.37
CA GLY A 55 7.17 -22.67 6.96
C GLY A 55 7.87 -22.04 8.17
N ALA A 56 8.71 -22.84 8.85
CA ALA A 56 9.52 -22.44 10.02
C ALA A 56 8.73 -21.84 11.22
N GLY A 57 7.43 -22.18 11.36
CA GLY A 57 6.59 -21.72 12.49
C GLY A 57 6.10 -20.27 12.37
N PHE A 58 6.25 -19.63 11.20
CA PHE A 58 5.75 -18.27 10.96
C PHE A 58 4.43 -18.31 10.15
N THR A 59 3.33 -17.91 10.79
CA THR A 59 1.98 -17.87 10.22
C THR A 59 1.43 -16.43 10.18
N PRO A 60 1.93 -15.59 9.26
CA PRO A 60 1.47 -14.21 9.16
C PRO A 60 0.01 -14.15 8.69
N PHE A 61 -0.72 -13.18 9.23
CA PHE A 61 -2.05 -12.84 8.71
C PHE A 61 -1.94 -12.15 7.35
N ARG A 62 -2.87 -12.47 6.47
CA ARG A 62 -2.98 -11.99 5.10
C ARG A 62 -4.43 -11.67 4.74
N ARG A 63 -4.60 -10.80 3.74
CA ARG A 63 -5.86 -10.61 3.02
C ARG A 63 -5.61 -10.65 1.53
N ASP A 64 -6.58 -11.12 0.78
CA ASP A 64 -6.49 -11.10 -0.69
C ASP A 64 -6.68 -9.67 -1.19
N VAL A 65 -5.97 -9.36 -2.27
CA VAL A 65 -6.02 -8.06 -2.93
C VAL A 65 -6.06 -8.32 -4.42
N GLU A 66 -7.07 -7.75 -5.07
CA GLU A 66 -7.16 -7.65 -6.51
C GLU A 66 -6.23 -6.52 -6.96
N TRP A 67 -5.01 -6.90 -7.36
CA TRP A 67 -4.00 -5.94 -7.80
C TRP A 67 -4.33 -5.39 -9.18
N MET A 68 -4.12 -4.08 -9.34
CA MET A 68 -4.28 -3.38 -10.61
C MET A 68 -2.98 -3.48 -11.43
N ALA A 69 -3.12 -3.50 -12.76
CA ALA A 69 -2.00 -3.25 -13.65
C ALA A 69 -1.60 -1.78 -13.52
N ALA A 70 -0.38 -1.53 -13.03
CA ALA A 70 0.08 -0.19 -12.65
C ALA A 70 1.60 -0.08 -12.79
N GLU A 71 2.08 1.13 -13.06
CA GLU A 71 3.49 1.48 -13.09
C GLU A 71 3.94 2.06 -11.74
N GLU A 72 5.24 1.99 -11.45
CA GLU A 72 5.82 2.62 -10.27
C GLU A 72 5.75 4.15 -10.39
N ALA A 73 5.28 4.83 -9.33
CA ALA A 73 5.13 6.29 -9.31
C ALA A 73 5.86 6.94 -8.12
N PRO A 74 6.91 7.75 -8.34
CA PRO A 74 7.57 8.49 -7.28
C PRO A 74 6.60 9.42 -6.55
N ILE A 75 6.70 9.54 -5.22
CA ILE A 75 5.82 10.45 -4.45
C ILE A 75 6.15 11.93 -4.68
N LYS A 76 7.38 12.24 -5.10
CA LYS A 76 7.92 13.62 -5.17
C LYS A 76 7.03 14.59 -5.96
N PRO A 77 6.50 14.26 -7.17
CA PRO A 77 5.61 15.15 -7.92
C PRO A 77 4.21 15.30 -7.30
N LEU A 78 3.86 14.46 -6.32
CA LEU A 78 2.56 14.45 -5.66
C LEU A 78 2.57 15.15 -4.30
N LEU A 79 3.74 15.54 -3.79
CA LEU A 79 3.89 16.06 -2.43
C LEU A 79 3.04 17.31 -2.15
N ASP A 80 2.81 18.16 -3.14
CA ASP A 80 1.98 19.37 -3.00
C ASP A 80 0.50 19.13 -3.35
N ARG A 81 0.15 17.92 -3.79
CA ARG A 81 -1.20 17.54 -4.23
C ARG A 81 -1.93 16.63 -3.25
N LEU A 82 -1.21 15.79 -2.52
CA LEU A 82 -1.81 14.84 -1.57
C LEU A 82 -2.12 15.52 -0.25
N ASP A 83 -3.32 15.32 0.29
CA ASP A 83 -3.78 15.87 1.58
C ASP A 83 -2.83 15.47 2.71
N PHE A 84 -2.27 14.24 2.66
CA PHE A 84 -1.37 13.76 3.69
C PHE A 84 0.04 14.38 3.65
N THR A 85 0.44 15.03 2.54
CA THR A 85 1.78 15.63 2.38
C THR A 85 1.78 17.14 2.19
N ALA A 86 0.77 17.71 1.54
CA ALA A 86 0.76 19.11 1.14
C ALA A 86 0.87 20.05 2.36
N GLY A 87 1.81 21.00 2.30
CA GLY A 87 2.07 21.96 3.38
C GLY A 87 2.66 21.35 4.67
N LYS A 88 3.06 20.07 4.68
CA LYS A 88 3.55 19.36 5.88
C LYS A 88 5.03 19.03 5.74
N SER A 89 5.90 19.73 6.47
CA SER A 89 7.36 19.50 6.44
C SER A 89 7.80 18.12 6.94
N ASN A 90 6.98 17.45 7.76
CA ASN A 90 7.25 16.12 8.33
C ASN A 90 6.27 15.05 7.82
N TRP A 91 5.82 15.16 6.57
CA TRP A 91 4.87 14.22 5.97
C TRP A 91 5.33 12.76 6.05
N GLY A 92 6.64 12.51 6.02
CA GLY A 92 7.21 11.16 6.08
C GLY A 92 7.04 10.44 7.43
N TYR A 93 6.65 11.16 8.50
CA TYR A 93 6.46 10.55 9.82
C TYR A 93 5.36 9.50 9.83
N GLN A 94 4.24 9.72 9.14
CA GLN A 94 3.12 8.79 9.12
C GLN A 94 3.45 7.45 8.44
N LEU A 95 4.38 7.46 7.48
CA LEU A 95 4.84 6.26 6.78
C LEU A 95 5.58 5.28 7.71
N ARG A 96 6.09 5.76 8.85
CA ARG A 96 6.78 4.92 9.85
C ARG A 96 5.84 3.97 10.59
N PHE A 97 4.52 4.19 10.52
CA PHE A 97 3.53 3.32 11.17
C PHE A 97 3.18 2.08 10.33
N GLY A 98 3.70 1.96 9.11
CA GLY A 98 3.53 0.81 8.22
C GLY A 98 2.14 0.66 7.59
N LEU A 99 1.10 1.25 8.18
CA LEU A 99 -0.24 1.36 7.62
C LEU A 99 -0.94 2.58 8.21
N PHE A 100 -1.52 3.43 7.36
CA PHE A 100 -2.33 4.56 7.77
C PHE A 100 -3.40 4.85 6.71
N PRO A 101 -4.56 5.40 7.09
CA PRO A 101 -5.60 5.77 6.14
C PRO A 101 -5.23 7.04 5.36
N VAL A 102 -5.61 7.09 4.08
CA VAL A 102 -5.55 8.28 3.21
C VAL A 102 -6.95 8.64 2.72
N SER A 103 -7.14 9.86 2.20
CA SER A 103 -8.42 10.27 1.62
C SER A 103 -8.69 9.51 0.30
N ALA A 104 -9.96 9.44 -0.10
CA ALA A 104 -10.31 8.89 -1.41
C ALA A 104 -9.70 9.71 -2.57
N ALA A 105 -9.53 11.02 -2.37
CA ALA A 105 -8.88 11.91 -3.32
C ALA A 105 -7.38 11.58 -3.45
N ASP A 106 -6.68 11.38 -2.33
CA ASP A 106 -5.28 10.96 -2.33
C ASP A 106 -5.09 9.61 -3.02
N PHE A 107 -5.96 8.64 -2.73
CA PHE A 107 -5.92 7.33 -3.39
C PHE A 107 -6.11 7.46 -4.91
N ALA A 108 -7.06 8.29 -5.35
CA ALA A 108 -7.29 8.53 -6.78
C ALA A 108 -6.09 9.21 -7.47
N LEU A 109 -5.45 10.18 -6.81
CA LEU A 109 -4.24 10.84 -7.32
C LEU A 109 -3.07 9.85 -7.45
N ILE A 110 -2.91 8.96 -6.48
CA ILE A 110 -1.88 7.90 -6.55
C ILE A 110 -2.19 6.94 -7.70
N ALA A 111 -3.45 6.49 -7.82
CA ALA A 111 -3.88 5.61 -8.90
C ALA A 111 -3.66 6.23 -10.30
N GLU A 112 -3.98 7.51 -10.45
CA GLU A 112 -3.73 8.28 -11.68
C GLU A 112 -2.24 8.33 -12.00
N ALA A 113 -1.40 8.67 -11.02
CA ALA A 113 0.05 8.76 -11.19
C ALA A 113 0.68 7.40 -11.55
N MET A 114 0.13 6.31 -11.02
CA MET A 114 0.54 4.95 -11.33
C MET A 114 -0.06 4.41 -12.65
N GLY A 115 -0.91 5.16 -13.34
CA GLY A 115 -1.60 4.69 -14.55
C GLY A 115 -2.47 3.45 -14.31
N ALA A 116 -2.99 3.29 -13.09
CA ALA A 116 -3.61 2.07 -12.62
C ALA A 116 -4.87 1.69 -13.43
N LYS A 117 -4.93 0.44 -13.89
CA LYS A 117 -6.06 -0.16 -14.58
C LYS A 117 -6.37 -1.49 -13.92
N MET A 118 -7.65 -1.87 -13.85
CA MET A 118 -7.98 -3.24 -13.42
C MET A 118 -7.20 -4.23 -14.28
N ALA A 119 -6.48 -5.15 -13.65
CA ALA A 119 -5.80 -6.21 -14.38
C ALA A 119 -6.88 -6.98 -15.14
N ALA A 120 -6.70 -7.13 -16.46
CA ALA A 120 -7.62 -7.94 -17.25
C ALA A 120 -7.60 -9.35 -16.68
N THR A 121 -8.77 -9.84 -16.25
CA THR A 121 -8.92 -11.25 -15.91
C THR A 121 -8.80 -12.02 -17.21
N GLU A 122 -7.64 -12.63 -17.45
CA GLU A 122 -7.53 -13.66 -18.49
C GLU A 122 -8.51 -14.78 -18.10
N SER A 123 -9.50 -14.99 -18.97
CA SER A 123 -10.55 -16.01 -18.84
C SER A 123 -10.07 -17.36 -19.37
#